data_AF-A0A7J9YV90-F1
#
_entry.id   AF-A0A7J9YV90-F1
#
_cell.length_a   1.000
_cell.length_b   1.000
_cell.length_c   1.000
_cell.angle_alpha   90.00
_cell.angle_beta   90.00
_cell.angle_gamma   90.00
#
_symmetry.space_group_name_H-M   'P 1'
#
loop_
_entity.id
_entity.type
_entity.pdbx_description
1 polymer ?
#
loop_
_entity_poly.entity_id
_entity_poly.type
_entity_poly.pdbx_seq_one_letter_code
_entity_poly.pdbx_strand_id
1 'polypeptide(L)'
;MTPGLSDVQLQEIIGLLGDADTAELKLTVPDEGHKGWRSTVVALGMDPMDAFLRQVFFLDTPALDLDGAGVVVRARRTQGKPDDSVVKLRPVVPSELPAGVREHKSFGVEVDALPGGYICSGSFKGELGNGAVKPIVTEGGRLSELFSKHQRAFYAEHAPEGIGLDDLSVLGPVLVLKLKFSPGGYGRRLVAEVWLYPDGSRILELSTKCKPGEAFQVAAETRAYLSGLGVDLLGEQQTKTRTALEFFARQLGK
;
A
#
# COMPACT_ATOMS: atom_id res chain seq x y z
N MET A 1 -7.84 24.08 -5.21
CA MET A 1 -6.54 23.80 -4.55
C MET A 1 -6.82 22.91 -3.37
N THR A 2 -6.25 21.71 -3.32
CA THR A 2 -6.22 20.93 -2.07
C THR A 2 -5.40 21.76 -1.08
N PRO A 3 -5.90 22.06 0.14
CA PRO A 3 -5.12 22.81 1.11
C PRO A 3 -3.78 22.12 1.37
N GLY A 4 -2.72 22.91 1.56
CA GLY A 4 -1.48 22.38 2.12
C GLY A 4 -1.70 21.85 3.54
N LEU A 5 -0.71 21.13 4.08
CA LEU A 5 -0.73 20.72 5.48
C LEU A 5 -0.82 21.95 6.39
N SER A 6 -1.61 21.88 7.47
CA SER A 6 -1.60 22.90 8.52
C SER A 6 -0.28 22.89 9.31
N ASP A 7 -0.02 23.94 10.09
CA ASP A 7 1.18 24.01 10.95
C ASP A 7 1.24 22.83 11.94
N VAL A 8 0.10 22.41 12.48
CA VAL A 8 -0.02 21.25 13.37
C VAL A 8 0.35 19.97 12.63
N GLN A 9 -0.22 19.76 11.45
CA GLN A 9 0.09 18.61 10.59
C GLN A 9 1.57 18.60 10.16
N LEU A 10 2.16 19.77 9.96
CA LEU A 10 3.57 19.90 9.61
C LEU A 10 4.48 19.48 10.79
N GLN A 11 4.15 19.89 12.02
CA GLN A 11 4.89 19.46 13.21
C GLN A 11 4.79 17.95 13.42
N GLU A 12 3.59 17.39 13.28
CA GLU A 12 3.35 15.95 13.40
C GLU A 12 4.14 15.13 12.37
N ILE A 13 4.06 15.47 11.07
CA ILE A 13 4.78 14.72 10.04
C ILE A 13 6.31 14.83 10.21
N ILE A 14 6.83 15.97 10.66
CA ILE A 14 8.26 16.13 10.95
C ILE A 14 8.68 15.18 12.07
N GLY A 15 7.90 15.09 13.15
CA GLY A 15 8.13 14.13 14.23
C GLY A 15 8.12 12.68 13.72
N LEU A 16 7.10 12.31 12.94
CA LEU A 16 6.97 10.97 12.37
C LEU A 16 8.14 10.61 11.43
N LEU A 17 8.58 11.56 10.59
CA LEU A 17 9.72 11.37 9.69
C LEU A 17 11.04 11.21 10.45
N GLY A 18 11.19 11.84 11.62
CA GLY A 18 12.39 11.73 12.45
C GLY A 18 12.69 10.29 12.87
N ASP A 19 11.64 9.50 13.11
CA ASP A 19 11.73 8.13 13.66
C ASP A 19 11.30 7.03 12.66
N ALA A 20 10.94 7.40 11.43
CA ALA A 20 10.58 6.46 10.37
C ALA A 20 11.80 5.89 9.64
N ASP A 21 11.64 4.73 9.01
CA ASP A 21 12.72 4.09 8.25
C ASP A 21 12.72 4.58 6.78
N THR A 22 11.52 4.82 6.23
CA THR A 22 11.33 5.30 4.86
C THR A 22 10.17 6.30 4.75
N ALA A 23 10.21 7.10 3.69
CA ALA A 23 9.06 7.87 3.25
C ALA A 23 8.69 7.45 1.81
N GLU A 24 7.40 7.29 1.54
CA GLU A 24 6.88 7.00 0.21
C GLU A 24 5.84 8.04 -0.19
N LEU A 25 6.01 8.61 -1.37
CA LEU A 25 5.06 9.54 -1.94
C LEU A 25 4.14 8.77 -2.85
N LYS A 26 2.83 8.94 -2.66
CA LYS A 26 1.80 8.20 -3.40
C LYS A 26 0.78 9.17 -3.94
N LEU A 27 0.31 8.89 -5.14
CA LEU A 27 -0.87 9.54 -5.69
C LEU A 27 -1.62 8.60 -6.62
N THR A 28 -2.93 8.73 -6.61
CA THR A 28 -3.80 8.09 -7.58
C THR A 28 -4.02 9.01 -8.77
N VAL A 29 -3.94 8.44 -9.97
CA VAL A 29 -4.25 9.10 -11.24
C VAL A 29 -5.72 8.84 -11.59
N PRO A 30 -6.50 9.85 -11.99
CA PRO A 30 -7.88 9.65 -12.43
C PRO A 30 -8.01 8.62 -13.56
N ASP A 31 -9.09 7.83 -13.57
CA ASP A 31 -9.33 6.82 -14.62
C ASP A 31 -9.71 7.49 -15.95
N GLU A 32 -10.58 8.50 -15.91
CA GLU A 32 -11.13 9.12 -17.12
C GLU A 32 -10.63 10.55 -17.39
N GLY A 33 -10.85 11.02 -18.63
CA GLY A 33 -10.55 12.37 -19.08
C GLY A 33 -9.20 12.53 -19.78
N HIS A 34 -8.96 13.73 -20.31
CA HIS A 34 -7.75 14.09 -21.06
C HIS A 34 -6.46 14.02 -20.23
N LYS A 35 -6.58 13.91 -18.90
CA LYS A 35 -5.48 13.74 -17.93
C LYS A 35 -5.58 12.41 -17.16
N GLY A 36 -6.30 11.44 -17.72
CA GLY A 36 -6.51 10.13 -17.10
C GLY A 36 -5.29 9.20 -17.22
N TRP A 37 -5.52 7.91 -16.93
CA TRP A 37 -4.44 6.92 -16.86
C TRP A 37 -3.72 6.72 -18.21
N ARG A 38 -4.44 6.72 -19.34
CA ARG A 38 -3.84 6.51 -20.67
C ARG A 38 -2.84 7.59 -21.05
N SER A 39 -3.24 8.86 -20.89
CA SER A 39 -2.36 10.01 -21.11
C SER A 39 -1.14 9.97 -20.19
N THR A 40 -1.33 9.55 -18.93
CA THR A 40 -0.24 9.45 -17.96
C THR A 40 0.78 8.36 -18.33
N VAL A 41 0.32 7.19 -18.78
CA VAL A 41 1.19 6.10 -19.29
C VAL A 41 2.06 6.58 -20.44
N VAL A 42 1.44 7.26 -21.42
CA VAL A 42 2.16 7.80 -22.60
C VAL A 42 3.14 8.90 -22.20
N ALA A 43 2.70 9.87 -21.39
CA ALA A 43 3.52 11.01 -21.00
C ALA A 43 4.76 10.61 -20.19
N LEU A 44 4.66 9.53 -19.41
CA LEU A 44 5.77 8.99 -18.62
C LEU A 44 6.62 7.96 -19.37
N GLY A 45 6.30 7.68 -20.63
CA GLY A 45 7.03 6.71 -21.46
C GLY A 45 7.03 5.31 -20.85
N MET A 46 5.94 4.94 -20.16
CA MET A 46 5.82 3.63 -19.54
C MET A 46 5.62 2.55 -20.60
N ASP A 47 6.31 1.42 -20.46
CA ASP A 47 5.99 0.20 -21.18
C ASP A 47 5.28 -0.80 -20.23
N PRO A 48 3.97 -1.02 -20.37
CA PRO A 48 3.25 -2.01 -19.57
C PRO A 48 3.74 -3.44 -19.76
N MET A 49 4.44 -3.76 -20.86
CA MET A 49 4.99 -5.10 -21.11
C MET A 49 6.12 -5.47 -20.15
N ASP A 50 6.77 -4.47 -19.54
CA ASP A 50 7.78 -4.66 -18.50
C ASP A 50 7.18 -4.84 -17.09
N ALA A 51 5.86 -4.78 -16.96
CA ALA A 51 5.18 -4.90 -15.67
C ALA A 51 5.14 -6.35 -15.16
N PHE A 52 5.33 -6.51 -13.85
CA PHE A 52 5.13 -7.80 -13.17
C PHE A 52 3.67 -7.96 -12.75
N LEU A 53 3.11 -9.14 -13.02
CA LEU A 53 1.80 -9.53 -12.51
C LEU A 53 1.86 -9.87 -11.01
N ARG A 54 0.83 -9.43 -10.29
CA ARG A 54 0.63 -9.72 -8.86
C ARG A 54 -0.83 -10.03 -8.57
N GLN A 55 -1.06 -10.92 -7.62
CA GLN A 55 -2.36 -11.07 -6.98
C GLN A 55 -2.26 -10.64 -5.53
N VAL A 56 -3.18 -9.79 -5.10
CA VAL A 56 -3.26 -9.29 -3.73
C VAL A 56 -4.54 -9.81 -3.07
N PHE A 57 -4.39 -10.39 -1.89
CA PHE A 57 -5.48 -10.89 -1.06
C PHE A 57 -5.41 -10.17 0.28
N PHE A 58 -6.47 -9.46 0.64
CA PHE A 58 -6.63 -8.94 2.00
C PHE A 58 -7.36 -9.97 2.86
N LEU A 59 -7.07 -9.98 4.16
CA LEU A 59 -7.78 -10.83 5.13
C LEU A 59 -8.42 -9.90 6.15
N ASP A 60 -9.74 -9.97 6.29
CA ASP A 60 -10.52 -9.18 7.23
C ASP A 60 -11.84 -9.90 7.52
N THR A 61 -12.61 -9.42 8.50
CA THR A 61 -14.00 -9.86 8.68
C THR A 61 -14.88 -9.26 7.57
N PRO A 62 -16.08 -9.82 7.30
CA PRO A 62 -17.03 -9.21 6.38
C PRO A 62 -17.45 -7.78 6.78
N ALA A 63 -17.33 -7.44 8.07
CA ALA A 63 -17.63 -6.12 8.61
C ALA A 63 -16.44 -5.15 8.57
N LEU A 64 -15.27 -5.59 8.11
CA LEU A 64 -14.02 -4.83 8.08
C LEU A 64 -13.54 -4.40 9.48
N ASP A 65 -13.66 -5.30 10.46
CA ASP A 65 -13.29 -5.02 11.85
C ASP A 65 -11.79 -4.74 12.00
N LEU A 66 -10.93 -5.36 11.18
CA LEU A 66 -9.49 -5.09 11.22
C LEU A 66 -9.17 -3.70 10.63
N ASP A 67 -9.71 -3.34 9.46
CA ASP A 67 -9.54 -1.98 8.90
C ASP A 67 -10.04 -0.90 9.87
N GLY A 68 -11.19 -1.15 10.51
CA GLY A 68 -11.74 -0.27 11.54
C GLY A 68 -10.81 -0.07 12.74
N ALA A 69 -10.03 -1.10 13.09
CA ALA A 69 -9.00 -1.06 14.13
C ALA A 69 -7.62 -0.58 13.63
N GLY A 70 -7.49 -0.21 12.36
CA GLY A 70 -6.21 0.21 11.77
C GLY A 70 -5.23 -0.96 11.53
N VAL A 71 -5.70 -2.20 11.51
CA VAL A 71 -4.92 -3.40 11.23
C VAL A 71 -5.18 -3.87 9.81
N VAL A 72 -4.14 -4.04 9.01
CA VAL A 72 -4.23 -4.56 7.64
C VAL A 72 -3.45 -5.85 7.53
N VAL A 73 -4.15 -6.93 7.20
CA VAL A 73 -3.58 -8.25 6.99
C VAL A 73 -3.69 -8.60 5.51
N ARG A 74 -2.57 -9.04 4.90
CA ARG A 74 -2.53 -9.27 3.46
C ARG A 74 -1.54 -10.34 3.06
N ALA A 75 -1.91 -11.15 2.07
CA ALA A 75 -1.03 -12.04 1.34
C ALA A 75 -0.92 -11.62 -0.12
N ARG A 76 0.21 -11.90 -0.76
CA ARG A 76 0.48 -11.51 -2.14
C ARG A 76 1.25 -12.59 -2.88
N ARG A 77 0.85 -12.79 -4.13
CA ARG A 77 1.58 -13.57 -5.13
C ARG A 77 2.25 -12.64 -6.11
N THR A 78 3.49 -12.93 -6.48
CA THR A 78 4.22 -12.13 -7.48
C THR A 78 4.80 -13.02 -8.56
N GLN A 79 4.56 -12.67 -9.82
CA GLN A 79 5.12 -13.39 -10.96
C GLN A 79 6.65 -13.49 -10.87
N GLY A 80 7.17 -14.71 -10.97
CA GLY A 80 8.61 -14.99 -10.96
C GLY A 80 9.32 -14.68 -9.64
N LYS A 81 8.59 -14.56 -8.52
CA LYS A 81 9.15 -14.26 -7.19
C LYS A 81 8.44 -15.05 -6.09
N PRO A 82 9.07 -15.18 -4.91
CA PRO A 82 8.40 -15.66 -3.71
C PRO A 82 7.10 -14.91 -3.42
N ASP A 83 6.14 -15.64 -2.85
CA ASP A 83 4.94 -15.04 -2.29
C ASP A 83 5.33 -14.29 -0.99
N ASP A 84 4.50 -13.35 -0.56
CA ASP A 84 4.74 -12.60 0.67
C ASP A 84 3.46 -12.34 1.46
N SER A 85 3.61 -12.14 2.76
CA SER A 85 2.54 -11.73 3.66
C SER A 85 2.95 -10.52 4.48
N VAL A 86 1.96 -9.77 4.98
CA VAL A 86 2.19 -8.61 5.83
C VAL A 86 1.06 -8.47 6.85
N VAL A 87 1.45 -8.08 8.07
CA VAL A 87 0.56 -7.49 9.07
C VAL A 87 1.02 -6.05 9.26
N LYS A 88 0.14 -5.09 9.05
CA LYS A 88 0.44 -3.66 9.05
C LYS A 88 -0.48 -2.92 10.01
N LEU A 89 0.08 -2.00 10.78
CA LEU A 89 -0.67 -1.04 11.59
C LEU A 89 -0.68 0.33 10.94
N ARG A 90 -1.83 1.00 11.01
CA ARG A 90 -2.08 2.26 10.33
C ARG A 90 -3.21 3.03 11.04
N PRO A 91 -2.91 4.13 11.75
CA PRO A 91 -1.60 4.77 11.93
C PRO A 91 -0.72 4.09 13.00
N VAL A 92 0.55 4.50 13.08
CA VAL A 92 1.44 4.25 14.24
C VAL A 92 2.19 5.52 14.62
N VAL A 93 2.59 5.62 15.89
CA VAL A 93 3.61 6.56 16.37
C VAL A 93 4.91 5.78 16.56
N PRO A 94 5.98 6.05 15.80
CA PRO A 94 7.16 5.19 15.80
C PRO A 94 7.85 5.06 17.17
N SER A 95 7.83 6.12 17.97
CA SER A 95 8.42 6.18 19.32
C SER A 95 7.61 5.41 20.37
N GLU A 96 6.36 5.06 20.09
CA GLU A 96 5.49 4.27 20.98
C GLU A 96 5.55 2.76 20.66
N LEU A 97 6.21 2.38 19.56
CA LEU A 97 6.36 0.99 19.19
C LEU A 97 7.36 0.27 20.10
N PRO A 98 7.09 -0.98 20.53
CA PRO A 98 8.02 -1.73 21.37
C PRO A 98 9.41 -1.87 20.72
N ALA A 99 10.47 -1.65 21.50
CA ALA A 99 11.85 -1.69 20.99
C ALA A 99 12.18 -3.01 20.26
N GLY A 100 11.77 -4.15 20.82
CA GLY A 100 11.98 -5.46 20.20
C GLY A 100 11.27 -5.64 18.85
N VAL A 101 10.15 -4.95 18.62
CA VAL A 101 9.49 -4.91 17.31
C VAL A 101 10.25 -3.98 16.36
N ARG A 102 10.63 -2.78 16.82
CA ARG A 102 11.37 -1.79 16.01
C ARG A 102 12.72 -2.30 15.51
N GLU A 103 13.44 -3.07 16.33
CA GLU A 103 14.75 -3.62 16.00
C GLU A 103 14.68 -4.85 15.08
N HIS A 104 13.49 -5.44 14.89
CA HIS A 104 13.36 -6.65 14.10
C HIS A 104 13.53 -6.36 12.60
N LYS A 105 14.46 -7.06 11.94
CA LYS A 105 14.83 -6.85 10.51
C LYS A 105 13.68 -6.91 9.49
N SER A 106 12.61 -7.63 9.83
CA SER A 106 11.43 -7.77 8.96
C SER A 106 10.31 -6.76 9.26
N PHE A 107 10.49 -5.96 10.31
CA PHE A 107 9.62 -4.84 10.62
C PHE A 107 10.16 -3.56 10.01
N GLY A 108 9.27 -2.67 9.59
CA GLY A 108 9.67 -1.35 9.11
C GLY A 108 8.54 -0.34 9.24
N VAL A 109 8.93 0.90 9.47
CA VAL A 109 8.06 2.07 9.62
C VAL A 109 8.20 2.95 8.40
N GLU A 110 7.06 3.27 7.77
CA GLU A 110 7.00 4.09 6.56
C GLU A 110 6.00 5.22 6.71
N VAL A 111 6.42 6.43 6.35
CA VAL A 111 5.51 7.58 6.19
C VAL A 111 5.06 7.65 4.73
N ASP A 112 3.78 7.35 4.51
CA ASP A 112 3.13 7.51 3.22
C ASP A 112 2.59 8.95 3.10
N ALA A 113 3.17 9.74 2.20
CA ALA A 113 2.70 11.09 1.87
C ALA A 113 1.73 11.04 0.67
N LEU A 114 0.51 11.52 0.89
CA LEU A 114 -0.57 11.58 -0.10
C LEU A 114 -0.92 13.05 -0.38
N PRO A 115 -1.53 13.39 -1.52
CA PRO A 115 -2.06 14.74 -1.70
C PRO A 115 -3.06 15.08 -0.59
N GLY A 116 -2.76 16.11 0.21
CA GLY A 116 -3.61 16.59 1.29
C GLY A 116 -3.43 15.89 2.65
N GLY A 117 -2.50 14.94 2.79
CA GLY A 117 -2.29 14.28 4.08
C GLY A 117 -1.12 13.31 4.10
N TYR A 118 -0.93 12.66 5.24
CA TYR A 118 0.07 11.62 5.41
C TYR A 118 -0.44 10.55 6.36
N ILE A 119 0.25 9.43 6.37
CA ILE A 119 0.06 8.41 7.39
C ILE A 119 1.37 7.70 7.68
N CYS A 120 1.68 7.51 8.95
CA CYS A 120 2.78 6.66 9.36
C CYS A 120 2.25 5.25 9.61
N SER A 121 2.99 4.23 9.18
CA SER A 121 2.56 2.84 9.33
C SER A 121 3.72 1.91 9.67
N GLY A 122 3.48 1.00 10.60
CA GLY A 122 4.40 -0.09 10.93
C GLY A 122 4.00 -1.36 10.19
N SER A 123 4.94 -2.06 9.55
CA SER A 123 4.66 -3.25 8.75
C SER A 123 5.60 -4.40 9.08
N PHE A 124 5.03 -5.53 9.51
CA PHE A 124 5.76 -6.78 9.71
C PHE A 124 5.63 -7.66 8.47
N LYS A 125 6.72 -7.78 7.71
CA LYS A 125 6.75 -8.48 6.42
C LYS A 125 7.23 -9.93 6.59
N GLY A 126 6.64 -10.84 5.82
CA GLY A 126 7.03 -12.24 5.74
C GLY A 126 7.25 -12.64 4.28
N GLU A 127 8.27 -13.44 4.03
CA GLU A 127 8.47 -14.13 2.76
C GLU A 127 7.92 -15.55 2.88
N LEU A 128 7.25 -16.02 1.83
CA LEU A 128 6.65 -17.34 1.74
C LEU A 128 7.26 -18.11 0.57
N GLY A 129 7.13 -19.44 0.59
CA GLY A 129 7.51 -20.26 -0.55
C GLY A 129 6.76 -19.88 -1.83
N ASN A 130 7.39 -20.08 -2.98
CA ASN A 130 6.77 -19.82 -4.28
C ASN A 130 5.43 -20.56 -4.40
N GLY A 131 4.34 -19.81 -4.60
CA GLY A 131 3.01 -20.37 -4.78
C GLY A 131 2.33 -20.87 -3.50
N ALA A 132 2.89 -20.60 -2.31
CA ALA A 132 2.30 -21.00 -1.03
C ALA A 132 0.93 -20.35 -0.75
N VAL A 133 0.68 -19.14 -1.28
CA VAL A 133 -0.57 -18.42 -1.01
C VAL A 133 -1.75 -19.06 -1.73
N LYS A 134 -1.56 -19.51 -2.99
CA LYS A 134 -2.66 -20.01 -3.84
C LYS A 134 -3.46 -21.14 -3.19
N PRO A 135 -2.88 -22.27 -2.75
CA PRO A 135 -3.66 -23.38 -2.22
C PRO A 135 -4.46 -22.95 -0.97
N ILE A 136 -3.86 -22.18 -0.07
CA ILE A 136 -4.54 -21.73 1.16
C ILE A 136 -5.76 -20.86 0.84
N VAL A 137 -5.66 -19.93 -0.13
CA VAL A 137 -6.76 -19.00 -0.44
C VAL A 137 -7.79 -19.55 -1.43
N THR A 138 -7.49 -20.61 -2.19
CA THR A 138 -8.43 -21.18 -3.18
C THR A 138 -8.98 -22.54 -2.82
N GLU A 139 -8.20 -23.39 -2.15
CA GLU A 139 -8.56 -24.78 -1.83
C GLU A 139 -8.99 -24.94 -0.37
N GLY A 140 -8.81 -23.88 0.44
CA GLY A 140 -9.08 -23.89 1.87
C GLY A 140 -7.85 -24.34 2.66
N GLY A 141 -7.61 -23.66 3.79
CA GLY A 141 -6.48 -23.91 4.67
C GLY A 141 -6.52 -22.96 5.85
N ARG A 142 -5.58 -23.11 6.78
CA ARG A 142 -5.44 -22.18 7.91
C ARG A 142 -4.74 -20.92 7.42
N LEU A 143 -5.43 -19.79 7.42
CA LEU A 143 -4.86 -18.50 7.04
C LEU A 143 -3.63 -18.14 7.89
N SER A 144 -3.59 -18.58 9.15
CA SER A 144 -2.47 -18.41 10.07
C SER A 144 -1.15 -19.06 9.59
N GLU A 145 -1.21 -20.00 8.64
CA GLU A 145 -0.03 -20.63 8.01
C GLU A 145 0.69 -19.69 7.04
N LEU A 146 0.01 -18.66 6.53
CA LEU A 146 0.62 -17.62 5.68
C LEU A 146 1.48 -16.63 6.46
N PHE A 147 1.49 -16.72 7.79
CA PHE A 147 2.14 -15.74 8.66
C PHE A 147 3.22 -16.41 9.49
N SER A 148 4.37 -15.75 9.59
CA SER A 148 5.45 -16.17 10.49
C SER A 148 5.02 -16.05 11.97
N LYS A 149 5.76 -16.70 12.87
CA LYS A 149 5.53 -16.59 14.32
C LYS A 149 5.48 -15.13 14.80
N HIS A 150 6.36 -14.28 14.29
CA HIS A 150 6.41 -12.86 14.67
C HIS A 150 5.23 -12.06 14.11
N GLN A 151 4.80 -12.34 12.87
CA GLN A 151 3.59 -11.71 12.33
C GLN A 151 2.34 -12.12 13.11
N ARG A 152 2.22 -13.39 13.52
CA ARG A 152 1.10 -13.84 14.35
C ARG A 152 1.10 -13.19 15.74
N ALA A 153 2.27 -13.04 16.37
CA ALA A 153 2.40 -12.34 17.63
C ALA A 153 2.01 -10.86 17.49
N PHE A 154 2.53 -10.19 16.46
CA PHE A 154 2.20 -8.81 16.15
C PHE A 154 0.71 -8.62 15.84
N TYR A 155 0.10 -9.56 15.12
CA TYR A 155 -1.35 -9.57 14.91
C TYR A 155 -2.11 -9.70 16.23
N ALA A 156 -1.77 -10.69 17.07
CA ALA A 156 -2.50 -10.96 18.30
C ALA A 156 -2.42 -9.80 19.33
N GLU A 157 -1.36 -9.00 19.28
CA GLU A 157 -1.19 -7.82 20.14
C GLU A 157 -2.10 -6.65 19.72
N HIS A 158 -2.50 -6.57 18.45
CA HIS A 158 -3.14 -5.37 17.89
C HIS A 158 -4.52 -5.62 17.27
N ALA A 159 -4.86 -6.86 16.94
CA ALA A 159 -6.18 -7.22 16.45
C ALA A 159 -7.23 -7.05 17.56
N PRO A 160 -8.49 -6.74 17.20
CA PRO A 160 -9.59 -6.73 18.16
C PRO A 160 -9.71 -8.07 18.90
N GLU A 161 -10.13 -8.01 20.17
CA GLU A 161 -10.28 -9.20 21.01
C GLU A 161 -11.26 -10.19 20.37
N GLY A 162 -10.90 -11.47 20.35
CA GLY A 162 -11.75 -12.55 19.84
C GLY A 162 -11.70 -12.76 18.32
N ILE A 163 -10.88 -12.02 17.57
CA ILE A 163 -10.73 -12.21 16.12
C ILE A 163 -9.40 -12.90 15.81
N GLY A 164 -9.42 -14.21 15.60
CA GLY A 164 -8.25 -14.97 15.14
C GLY A 164 -8.00 -14.82 13.65
N LEU A 165 -6.75 -15.05 13.21
CA LEU A 165 -6.39 -15.03 11.78
C LEU A 165 -7.19 -16.05 10.96
N ASP A 166 -7.54 -17.19 11.56
CA ASP A 166 -8.28 -18.27 10.91
C ASP A 166 -9.80 -18.02 10.90
N ASP A 167 -10.28 -16.95 11.55
CA ASP A 167 -11.68 -16.49 11.52
C ASP A 167 -11.92 -15.47 10.38
N LEU A 168 -10.86 -15.04 9.70
CA LEU A 168 -10.93 -14.01 8.67
C LEU A 168 -11.44 -14.56 7.34
N SER A 169 -12.07 -13.69 6.56
CA SER A 169 -12.44 -13.95 5.18
C SER A 169 -11.35 -13.48 4.21
N VAL A 170 -11.21 -14.19 3.09
CA VAL A 170 -10.32 -13.77 2.00
C VAL A 170 -11.03 -12.74 1.13
N LEU A 171 -10.50 -11.52 1.11
CA LEU A 171 -10.97 -10.39 0.30
C LEU A 171 -10.05 -10.20 -0.91
N GLY A 172 -10.43 -10.76 -2.05
CA GLY A 172 -9.66 -10.71 -3.29
C GLY A 172 -9.92 -11.90 -4.21
N PRO A 173 -9.04 -12.15 -5.20
CA PRO A 173 -7.82 -11.38 -5.49
C PRO A 173 -8.10 -10.06 -6.21
N VAL A 174 -7.33 -9.01 -5.87
CA VAL A 174 -7.07 -7.91 -6.81
C VAL A 174 -5.92 -8.33 -7.74
N LEU A 175 -6.11 -8.20 -9.05
CA LEU A 175 -5.02 -8.31 -10.02
C LEU A 175 -4.27 -6.98 -10.11
N VAL A 176 -2.95 -6.99 -9.98
CA VAL A 176 -2.11 -5.78 -10.01
C VAL A 176 -0.98 -5.93 -11.02
N LEU A 177 -0.84 -4.96 -11.92
CA LEU A 177 0.34 -4.78 -12.77
C LEU A 177 1.29 -3.82 -12.07
N LYS A 178 2.53 -4.25 -11.78
CA LYS A 178 3.53 -3.39 -11.16
C LYS A 178 4.71 -3.14 -12.10
N LEU A 179 4.90 -1.88 -12.47
CA LEU A 179 6.04 -1.41 -13.23
C LEU A 179 6.97 -0.59 -12.34
N LYS A 180 8.27 -0.85 -12.42
CA LYS A 180 9.32 0.02 -11.85
C LYS A 180 10.12 0.61 -13.00
N PHE A 181 10.21 1.93 -13.09
CA PHE A 181 10.82 2.61 -14.24
C PHE A 181 11.49 3.92 -13.82
N SER A 182 12.39 4.42 -14.66
CA SER A 182 13.05 5.71 -14.48
C SER A 182 12.69 6.61 -15.66
N PRO A 183 11.72 7.53 -15.51
CA PRO A 183 11.27 8.31 -16.64
C PRO A 183 12.29 9.39 -17.02
N GLY A 184 12.30 9.77 -18.30
CA GLY A 184 13.22 10.78 -18.82
C GLY A 184 13.02 12.14 -18.12
N GLY A 185 14.12 12.80 -17.77
CA GLY A 185 14.09 14.11 -17.11
C GLY A 185 13.74 14.08 -15.62
N TYR A 186 13.63 12.90 -15.00
CA TYR A 186 13.42 12.75 -13.56
C TYR A 186 14.53 11.91 -12.92
N GLY A 187 15.22 12.48 -11.94
CA GLY A 187 16.41 11.88 -11.33
C GLY A 187 16.15 10.67 -10.42
N ARG A 188 14.92 10.18 -10.32
CA ARG A 188 14.53 9.11 -9.40
C ARG A 188 13.67 8.05 -10.09
N ARG A 189 13.62 6.87 -9.48
CA ARG A 189 12.77 5.77 -9.92
C ARG A 189 11.32 6.02 -9.48
N LEU A 190 10.39 5.78 -10.38
CA LEU A 190 8.96 5.68 -10.08
C LEU A 190 8.49 4.23 -10.07
N VAL A 191 7.40 3.99 -9.37
CA VAL A 191 6.62 2.77 -9.41
C VAL A 191 5.23 3.14 -9.90
N ALA A 192 4.74 2.43 -10.91
CA ALA A 192 3.34 2.45 -11.30
C ALA A 192 2.70 1.12 -10.89
N GLU A 193 1.55 1.19 -10.21
CA GLU A 193 0.72 0.03 -9.94
C GLU A 193 -0.68 0.26 -10.53
N VAL A 194 -1.08 -0.61 -11.47
CA VAL A 194 -2.47 -0.65 -11.98
C VAL A 194 -3.20 -1.77 -11.26
N TRP A 195 -4.19 -1.42 -10.46
CA TRP A 195 -5.08 -2.32 -9.74
C TRP A 195 -6.33 -2.53 -10.58
N LEU A 196 -6.65 -3.78 -10.90
CA LEU A 196 -7.76 -4.17 -11.76
C LEU A 196 -8.81 -4.89 -10.91
N TYR A 197 -10.03 -4.36 -10.91
CA TYR A 197 -11.15 -4.92 -10.15
C TYR A 197 -12.07 -5.79 -11.04
N PRO A 198 -12.78 -6.77 -10.45
CA PRO A 198 -13.71 -7.64 -11.18
C PRO A 198 -14.84 -6.94 -11.93
N ASP A 199 -15.25 -5.74 -11.51
CA ASP A 199 -16.30 -4.95 -12.16
C ASP A 199 -15.79 -4.14 -13.37
N GLY A 200 -14.50 -4.25 -13.70
CA GLY A 200 -13.85 -3.52 -14.78
C GLY A 200 -13.29 -2.15 -14.37
N SER A 201 -13.54 -1.70 -13.13
CA SER A 201 -12.91 -0.50 -12.58
C SER A 201 -11.42 -0.72 -12.34
N ARG A 202 -10.66 0.37 -12.29
CA ARG A 202 -9.21 0.33 -12.08
C ARG A 202 -8.69 1.53 -11.30
N ILE A 203 -7.54 1.35 -10.66
CA ILE A 203 -6.78 2.42 -10.01
C ILE A 203 -5.35 2.39 -10.54
N LEU A 204 -4.88 3.51 -11.08
CA LEU A 204 -3.46 3.73 -11.35
C LEU A 204 -2.85 4.53 -10.19
N GLU A 205 -1.95 3.91 -9.44
CA GLU A 205 -1.15 4.59 -8.41
C GLU A 205 0.28 4.82 -8.93
N LEU A 206 0.79 6.02 -8.74
CA LEU A 206 2.21 6.34 -8.89
C LEU A 206 2.84 6.50 -7.50
N SER A 207 4.03 5.94 -7.32
CA SER A 207 4.80 6.15 -6.10
C SER A 207 6.30 6.30 -6.31
N THR A 208 6.95 6.96 -5.35
CA THR A 208 8.41 6.96 -5.24
C THR A 208 8.83 6.95 -3.78
N LYS A 209 9.88 6.18 -3.47
CA LYS A 209 10.43 6.04 -2.13
C LYS A 209 11.67 6.90 -1.96
N CYS A 210 11.81 7.47 -0.77
CA CYS A 210 12.97 8.27 -0.38
C CYS A 210 13.31 8.05 1.09
N LYS A 211 14.46 8.62 1.50
CA LYS A 211 14.82 8.72 2.92
C LYS A 211 13.89 9.74 3.61
N PRO A 212 13.56 9.55 4.90
CA PRO A 212 12.67 10.48 5.60
C PRO A 212 13.13 11.94 5.55
N GLY A 213 14.43 12.20 5.73
CA GLY A 213 15.01 13.54 5.68
C GLY A 213 14.92 14.26 4.32
N GLU A 214 14.62 13.54 3.23
CA GLU A 214 14.47 14.12 1.89
C GLU A 214 12.99 14.27 1.49
N ALA A 215 12.03 13.84 2.33
CA ALA A 215 10.63 13.64 1.94
C ALA A 215 9.98 14.89 1.33
N PHE A 216 10.18 16.06 1.92
CA PHE A 216 9.60 17.32 1.40
C PHE A 216 10.20 17.73 0.05
N GLN A 217 11.52 17.61 -0.10
CA GLN A 217 12.19 17.93 -1.36
C GLN A 217 11.70 17.00 -2.46
N VAL A 218 11.67 15.68 -2.20
CA VAL A 218 11.18 14.71 -3.16
C VAL A 218 9.70 14.97 -3.50
N ALA A 219 8.88 15.35 -2.52
CA ALA A 219 7.48 15.72 -2.76
C ALA A 219 7.32 16.90 -3.71
N ALA A 220 8.11 17.95 -3.51
CA ALA A 220 8.09 19.11 -4.38
C ALA A 220 8.58 18.75 -5.80
N GLU A 221 9.69 18.04 -5.92
CA GLU A 221 10.28 17.63 -7.20
C GLU A 221 9.36 16.69 -7.99
N THR A 222 8.81 15.64 -7.34
CA THR A 222 7.87 14.71 -7.98
C THR A 222 6.62 15.44 -8.46
N ARG A 223 6.05 16.32 -7.63
CA ARG A 223 4.85 17.07 -7.98
C ARG A 223 5.10 18.01 -9.15
N ALA A 224 6.20 18.76 -9.13
CA ALA A 224 6.59 19.65 -10.21
C ALA A 224 6.81 18.89 -11.52
N TYR A 225 7.51 17.76 -11.46
CA TYR A 225 7.75 16.88 -12.60
C TYR A 225 6.44 16.36 -13.22
N LEU A 226 5.58 15.74 -12.41
CA LEU A 226 4.33 15.17 -12.89
C LEU A 226 3.35 16.23 -13.40
N SER A 227 3.28 17.39 -12.72
CA SER A 227 2.46 18.51 -13.18
C SER A 227 2.97 19.08 -14.51
N GLY A 228 4.29 19.12 -14.73
CA GLY A 228 4.90 19.54 -16.00
C GLY A 228 4.54 18.63 -17.17
N LEU A 229 4.26 17.35 -16.89
CA LEU A 229 3.77 16.37 -17.86
C LEU A 229 2.23 16.37 -18.00
N GLY A 230 1.53 17.25 -17.28
CA GLY A 230 0.08 17.37 -17.36
C GLY A 230 -0.70 16.29 -16.59
N VAL A 231 -0.04 15.50 -15.74
CA VAL A 231 -0.69 14.52 -14.85
C VAL A 231 -1.55 15.26 -13.84
N ASP A 232 -2.80 14.81 -13.65
CA ASP A 232 -3.68 15.39 -12.64
C ASP A 232 -3.31 14.90 -11.23
N LEU A 233 -2.95 15.83 -10.37
CA LEU A 233 -2.54 15.60 -8.98
C LEU A 233 -3.63 16.01 -7.98
N LEU A 234 -4.75 16.54 -8.47
CA LEU A 234 -5.87 17.05 -7.66
C LEU A 234 -7.08 16.11 -7.66
N GLY A 235 -7.00 15.00 -8.40
CA GLY A 235 -8.02 13.97 -8.39
C GLY A 235 -8.26 13.38 -6.99
N GLU A 236 -9.44 12.78 -6.80
CA GLU A 236 -9.79 12.11 -5.55
C GLU A 236 -8.74 11.06 -5.19
N GLN A 237 -8.13 11.22 -4.02
CA GLN A 237 -7.10 10.30 -3.53
C GLN A 237 -7.76 9.13 -2.83
N GLN A 238 -8.00 8.08 -3.58
CA GLN A 238 -8.45 6.81 -3.02
C GLN A 238 -7.26 5.97 -2.60
N THR A 239 -7.27 5.46 -1.36
CA THR A 239 -6.25 4.48 -0.94
C THR A 239 -6.62 3.10 -1.49
N LYS A 240 -5.73 2.49 -2.28
CA LYS A 240 -5.92 1.15 -2.87
C LYS A 240 -6.36 0.07 -1.88
N THR A 241 -5.91 0.14 -0.63
CA THR A 241 -6.29 -0.80 0.43
C THR A 241 -7.77 -0.68 0.78
N ARG A 242 -8.25 0.52 1.18
CA ARG A 242 -9.65 0.71 1.56
C ARG A 242 -10.61 0.42 0.41
N THR A 243 -10.29 0.90 -0.80
CA THR A 243 -11.12 0.60 -1.97
C THR A 243 -11.24 -0.90 -2.22
N ALA A 244 -10.15 -1.65 -2.08
CA ALA A 244 -10.19 -3.11 -2.24
C ALA A 244 -10.99 -3.80 -1.12
N LEU A 245 -10.78 -3.41 0.14
CA LEU A 245 -11.52 -3.99 1.27
C LEU A 245 -13.03 -3.77 1.13
N GLU A 246 -13.47 -2.53 0.90
CA GLU A 246 -14.88 -2.21 0.72
C GLU A 246 -15.49 -2.93 -0.49
N PHE A 247 -14.75 -3.02 -1.60
CA PHE A 247 -15.21 -3.70 -2.81
C PHE A 247 -15.51 -5.18 -2.55
N PHE A 248 -14.56 -5.91 -1.97
CA PHE A 248 -14.70 -7.36 -1.76
C PHE A 248 -15.61 -7.70 -0.57
N ALA A 249 -15.63 -6.89 0.49
CA ALA A 249 -16.58 -7.11 1.60
C ALA A 249 -18.03 -7.01 1.12
N ARG A 250 -18.34 -6.05 0.24
CA ARG A 250 -19.66 -5.95 -0.39
C ARG A 250 -20.00 -7.14 -1.30
N GLN A 251 -19.00 -7.85 -1.82
CA GLN A 251 -19.22 -9.06 -2.62
C GLN A 251 -19.46 -10.30 -1.75
N LEU A 252 -18.87 -10.40 -0.55
CA LEU A 252 -19.12 -11.49 0.38
C LEU A 252 -20.54 -11.49 0.96
N GLY A 253 -21.14 -10.30 1.10
CA GLY A 253 -22.52 -10.15 1.59
C GLY A 253 -23.61 -10.45 0.54
N LYS A 254 -23.23 -10.89 -0.68
CA LYS A 254 -24.14 -11.29 -1.75
C LYS A 254 -24.13 -12.80 -1.92
#